data_AF-A0AAU5BNH0-F1
#
_entry.id   AF-A0AAU5BNH0-F1
#
_cell.length_a   1.000
_cell.length_b   1.000
_cell.length_c   1.000
_cell.angle_alpha   90.00
_cell.angle_beta   90.00
_cell.angle_gamma   90.00
#
_symmetry.space_group_name_H-M   'P 1'
#
loop_
_entity.id
_entity.type
_entity.pdbx_description
1 polymer ?
#
loop_
_entity_poly.entity_id
_entity_poly.type
_entity_poly.pdbx_seq_one_letter_code
_entity_poly.pdbx_strand_id
1 'polypeptide(L)'
;MTGADALPAHRPLSGWVARVEPGGTPGAPGRLGPINDGDERADARTAARFRAPGWTRVDAAVRRPTGVPVRALALRAPNGALVVELDDRGAPVEVSTDGAELVALLEEQWADVPADPATVDRLAGESLELRYFLLHRLALETAAPAALFHCLPWHRVEAAAHAAADLLAGPEPGHAAEPGHPPRTGQEPRPAPYGELRHWFTPAATSLAGPLSVLEAGLRTVRPGPWFGREASALLTGLLAVDPERLPTSARGALAGLALRIGASPALHHSARLSAARLTAPEPGAEAEDLALTARMDSTFVLRAADGEDDEPAAAQLGRGPVEAEVTVTRAGRVTVEMEIDIVAAEAAATGGGRAPDAAEGPPCQPVLLGPAGEAAGAPGGERYWMVLDDVGPVLHGRIAAPAPAGQFDVDLDGPPVPLLFLDRVSPAKLLASLRANERIGPARWHELVDGLPPRHPAHAALTAYEEELPT
;
A
#
# COMPACT_ATOMS: atom_id res chain seq x y z
N MET A 1 -0.11 -26.20 -24.48
CA MET A 1 -0.54 -25.82 -23.12
C MET A 1 -1.87 -26.49 -22.86
N THR A 2 -1.86 -27.52 -22.03
CA THR A 2 -3.04 -28.29 -21.59
C THR A 2 -3.92 -27.40 -20.71
N GLY A 3 -5.23 -27.42 -20.97
CA GLY A 3 -6.21 -26.51 -20.38
C GLY A 3 -6.10 -26.41 -18.86
N ALA A 4 -5.91 -25.19 -18.38
CA ALA A 4 -6.22 -24.88 -16.99
C ALA A 4 -7.71 -25.16 -16.82
N ASP A 5 -8.08 -26.00 -15.84
CA ASP A 5 -9.47 -26.20 -15.44
C ASP A 5 -10.07 -24.82 -15.15
N ALA A 6 -10.91 -24.34 -16.05
CA ALA A 6 -11.63 -23.09 -15.86
C ALA A 6 -12.48 -23.26 -14.59
N LEU A 7 -12.17 -22.47 -13.56
CA LEU A 7 -12.92 -22.50 -12.31
C LEU A 7 -14.38 -22.11 -12.62
N PRO A 8 -15.37 -22.71 -11.93
CA PRO A 8 -16.76 -22.36 -12.15
C PRO A 8 -17.01 -20.89 -11.83
N ALA A 9 -17.94 -20.28 -12.57
CA ALA A 9 -18.31 -18.86 -12.44
C ALA A 9 -18.73 -18.52 -10.99
N HIS A 10 -19.74 -19.24 -10.49
CA HIS A 10 -20.30 -19.02 -9.16
C HIS A 10 -19.57 -19.81 -8.08
N ARG A 11 -18.90 -19.07 -7.18
CA ARG A 11 -18.16 -19.59 -6.04
C ARG A 11 -18.27 -18.62 -4.87
N PRO A 12 -18.03 -19.05 -3.61
CA PRO A 12 -18.05 -18.12 -2.48
C PRO A 12 -17.18 -16.90 -2.76
N LEU A 13 -17.69 -15.70 -2.50
CA LEU A 13 -16.91 -14.46 -2.51
C LEU A 13 -16.18 -14.30 -1.16
N SER A 14 -16.84 -14.67 -0.07
CA SER A 14 -16.31 -14.74 1.29
C SER A 14 -15.65 -16.08 1.60
N GLY A 15 -14.67 -16.05 2.51
CA GLY A 15 -14.09 -17.26 3.12
C GLY A 15 -15.03 -17.98 4.09
N TRP A 16 -16.15 -17.36 4.45
CA TRP A 16 -17.10 -17.84 5.45
C TRP A 16 -18.47 -18.09 4.83
N VAL A 17 -18.98 -19.31 4.96
CA VAL A 17 -20.35 -19.66 4.55
C VAL A 17 -21.06 -20.45 5.64
N ALA A 18 -22.38 -20.40 5.68
CA ALA A 18 -23.21 -21.27 6.53
C ALA A 18 -24.33 -21.90 5.72
N ARG A 19 -24.63 -23.19 5.98
CA ARG A 19 -25.84 -23.82 5.43
C ARG A 19 -27.07 -23.16 6.00
N VAL A 20 -28.12 -23.07 5.17
CA VAL A 20 -29.42 -22.57 5.61
C VAL A 20 -30.33 -23.74 5.95
N GLU A 21 -30.77 -23.80 7.20
CA GLU A 21 -31.84 -24.70 7.64
C GLU A 21 -33.20 -24.04 7.39
N PRO A 22 -34.21 -24.78 6.87
CA PRO A 22 -35.54 -24.25 6.65
C PRO A 22 -36.15 -23.65 7.91
N GLY A 23 -36.85 -22.53 7.77
CA GLY A 23 -37.66 -21.97 8.85
C GLY A 23 -38.77 -22.95 9.26
N GLY A 24 -39.17 -22.92 10.53
CA GLY A 24 -40.18 -23.83 11.08
C GLY A 24 -41.60 -23.72 10.48
N THR A 25 -41.85 -22.72 9.61
CA THR A 25 -43.10 -22.54 8.86
C THR A 25 -42.80 -22.06 7.44
N PRO A 26 -43.70 -22.30 6.45
CA PRO A 26 -43.55 -21.76 5.09
C PRO A 26 -43.35 -20.24 5.10
N GLY A 27 -42.35 -19.75 4.38
CA GLY A 27 -42.00 -18.32 4.31
C GLY A 27 -41.25 -17.77 5.54
N ALA A 28 -41.02 -18.57 6.59
CA ALA A 28 -40.16 -18.13 7.68
C ALA A 28 -38.69 -18.07 7.24
N PRO A 29 -37.93 -17.04 7.68
CA PRO A 29 -36.52 -16.95 7.37
C PRO A 29 -35.76 -18.16 7.91
N GLY A 30 -34.83 -18.66 7.11
CA GLY A 30 -33.98 -19.79 7.47
C GLY A 30 -33.07 -19.48 8.66
N ARG A 31 -32.60 -20.54 9.32
CA ARG A 31 -31.59 -20.45 10.39
C ARG A 31 -30.22 -20.79 9.81
N LEU A 32 -29.20 -20.06 10.24
CA LEU A 32 -27.81 -20.35 9.87
C LEU A 32 -27.32 -21.55 10.68
N GLY A 33 -26.79 -22.55 9.99
CA GLY A 33 -26.01 -23.62 10.59
C GLY A 33 -24.60 -23.15 11.00
N PRO A 34 -23.70 -24.07 11.39
CA PRO A 34 -22.33 -23.74 11.76
C PRO A 34 -21.53 -23.17 10.57
N ILE A 35 -20.62 -22.25 10.87
CA ILE A 35 -19.70 -21.64 9.90
C ILE A 35 -18.85 -22.76 9.28
N ASN A 36 -18.79 -22.79 7.95
CA ASN A 36 -18.02 -23.76 7.17
C ASN A 36 -18.28 -25.22 7.60
N ASP A 37 -19.53 -25.53 7.95
CA ASP A 37 -19.95 -26.83 8.48
C ASP A 37 -19.20 -27.27 9.76
N GLY A 38 -18.67 -26.33 10.53
CA GLY A 38 -17.95 -26.56 11.78
C GLY A 38 -16.43 -26.44 11.68
N ASP A 39 -15.88 -26.20 10.47
CA ASP A 39 -14.45 -25.91 10.29
C ASP A 39 -14.21 -24.40 10.10
N GLU A 40 -14.23 -23.67 11.22
CA GLU A 40 -14.02 -22.22 11.27
C GLU A 40 -12.60 -21.78 10.85
N ARG A 41 -11.70 -22.71 10.54
CA ARG A 41 -10.36 -22.40 10.03
C ARG A 41 -10.23 -22.61 8.53
N ALA A 42 -11.18 -23.32 7.91
CA ALA A 42 -11.19 -23.55 6.47
C ALA A 42 -11.64 -22.29 5.72
N ASP A 43 -11.04 -22.02 4.57
CA ASP A 43 -11.50 -20.98 3.65
C ASP A 43 -12.48 -21.58 2.64
N ALA A 44 -13.75 -21.18 2.69
CA ALA A 44 -14.81 -21.67 1.81
C ALA A 44 -14.47 -21.50 0.32
N ARG A 45 -13.73 -20.46 -0.06
CA ARG A 45 -13.35 -20.17 -1.46
C ARG A 45 -12.45 -21.26 -2.05
N THR A 46 -11.72 -21.96 -1.19
CA THR A 46 -10.79 -23.03 -1.59
C THR A 46 -11.43 -24.43 -1.56
N ALA A 47 -12.60 -24.58 -0.93
CA ALA A 47 -13.21 -25.88 -0.68
C ALA A 47 -13.65 -26.59 -1.97
N ALA A 48 -13.31 -27.88 -2.09
CA ALA A 48 -13.52 -28.67 -3.30
C ALA A 48 -14.97 -28.69 -3.79
N ARG A 49 -15.96 -28.64 -2.87
CA ARG A 49 -17.39 -28.65 -3.24
C ARG A 49 -17.82 -27.47 -4.11
N PHE A 50 -17.14 -26.33 -3.97
CA PHE A 50 -17.43 -25.13 -4.76
C PHE A 50 -16.64 -25.08 -6.07
N ARG A 51 -15.73 -26.03 -6.30
CA ARG A 51 -15.09 -26.23 -7.60
C ARG A 51 -15.93 -27.08 -8.55
N ALA A 52 -16.94 -27.79 -8.03
CA ALA A 52 -17.90 -28.49 -8.86
C ALA A 52 -18.80 -27.50 -9.62
N PRO A 53 -19.13 -27.74 -10.89
CA PRO A 53 -20.05 -26.89 -11.65
C PRO A 53 -21.49 -27.01 -11.12
N GLY A 54 -22.33 -26.03 -11.47
CA GLY A 54 -23.77 -26.05 -11.22
C GLY A 54 -24.23 -25.32 -9.96
N TRP A 55 -23.33 -24.70 -9.20
CA TRP A 55 -23.72 -23.69 -8.23
C TRP A 55 -24.31 -22.48 -8.94
N THR A 56 -25.38 -21.91 -8.40
CA THR A 56 -26.02 -20.69 -8.91
C THR A 56 -26.12 -19.65 -7.82
N ARG A 57 -25.90 -18.39 -8.18
CA ARG A 57 -26.07 -17.24 -7.29
C ARG A 57 -27.55 -16.95 -7.04
N VAL A 58 -27.95 -16.81 -5.78
CA VAL A 58 -29.33 -16.49 -5.37
C VAL A 58 -29.32 -15.61 -4.13
N ASP A 59 -30.47 -15.06 -3.74
CA ASP A 59 -30.68 -14.51 -2.40
C ASP A 59 -31.38 -15.52 -1.47
N ALA A 60 -31.22 -15.32 -0.17
CA ALA A 60 -31.89 -16.12 0.85
C ALA A 60 -32.37 -15.23 2.01
N ALA A 61 -33.62 -15.41 2.43
CA ALA A 61 -34.12 -14.81 3.67
C ALA A 61 -33.63 -15.63 4.87
N VAL A 62 -32.77 -15.05 5.70
CA VAL A 62 -32.19 -15.69 6.90
C VAL A 62 -32.32 -14.81 8.13
N ARG A 63 -32.22 -15.40 9.32
CA ARG A 63 -32.12 -14.63 10.57
C ARG A 63 -30.67 -14.34 10.89
N ARG A 64 -30.37 -13.09 11.24
CA ARG A 64 -29.12 -12.75 11.92
C ARG A 64 -29.04 -13.46 13.27
N PRO A 65 -27.84 -13.56 13.88
CA PRO A 65 -27.70 -13.99 15.27
C PRO A 65 -28.55 -13.16 16.25
N THR A 66 -28.83 -11.89 15.92
CA THR A 66 -29.71 -10.99 16.68
C THR A 66 -31.21 -11.29 16.51
N GLY A 67 -31.59 -12.23 15.65
CA GLY A 67 -32.98 -12.62 15.37
C GLY A 67 -33.66 -11.80 14.26
N VAL A 68 -33.06 -10.70 13.81
CA VAL A 68 -33.60 -9.84 12.75
C VAL A 68 -33.50 -10.55 11.40
N PRO A 69 -34.59 -10.65 10.61
CA PRO A 69 -34.54 -11.21 9.27
C PRO A 69 -33.75 -10.30 8.33
N VAL A 70 -32.99 -10.91 7.42
CA VAL A 70 -32.20 -10.22 6.41
C VAL A 70 -32.20 -11.03 5.13
N ARG A 71 -32.14 -10.33 4.00
CA ARG A 71 -31.88 -10.95 2.69
C ARG A 71 -30.37 -11.02 2.50
N ALA A 72 -29.84 -12.23 2.36
CA ALA A 72 -28.42 -12.48 2.29
C ALA A 72 -28.01 -13.09 0.95
N LEU A 73 -26.77 -12.82 0.55
CA LEU A 73 -26.14 -13.45 -0.61
C LEU A 73 -26.00 -14.96 -0.35
N ALA A 74 -26.41 -15.76 -1.33
CA ALA A 74 -26.38 -17.20 -1.22
C ALA A 74 -25.94 -17.90 -2.51
N LEU A 75 -25.51 -19.15 -2.34
CA LEU A 75 -25.25 -20.09 -3.42
C LEU A 75 -26.18 -21.29 -3.25
N ARG A 76 -26.80 -21.69 -4.36
CA ARG A 76 -27.64 -22.88 -4.44
C ARG A 76 -26.94 -23.96 -5.26
N ALA A 77 -26.80 -25.14 -4.68
CA ALA A 77 -26.28 -26.32 -5.36
C ALA A 77 -27.35 -26.97 -6.25
N PRO A 78 -26.95 -27.81 -7.24
CA PRO A 78 -27.89 -28.54 -8.09
C PRO A 78 -28.87 -29.44 -7.31
N ASN A 79 -28.45 -29.94 -6.15
CA ASN A 79 -29.29 -30.77 -5.27
C ASN A 79 -30.25 -29.96 -4.37
N GLY A 80 -30.29 -28.63 -4.55
CA GLY A 80 -31.13 -27.71 -3.78
C GLY A 80 -30.52 -27.25 -2.45
N ALA A 81 -29.33 -27.71 -2.06
CA ALA A 81 -28.67 -27.23 -0.86
C ALA A 81 -28.34 -25.73 -0.98
N LEU A 82 -28.61 -24.98 0.08
CA LEU A 82 -28.43 -23.53 0.13
C LEU A 82 -27.37 -23.17 1.17
N VAL A 83 -26.41 -22.36 0.76
CA VAL A 83 -25.42 -21.77 1.67
C VAL A 83 -25.46 -20.25 1.54
N VAL A 84 -25.36 -19.56 2.66
CA VAL A 84 -25.29 -18.09 2.74
C VAL A 84 -23.86 -17.67 3.02
N GLU A 85 -23.43 -16.58 2.39
CA GLU A 85 -22.14 -15.97 2.64
C GLU A 85 -22.17 -15.09 3.89
N LEU A 86 -21.06 -15.12 4.65
CA LEU A 86 -20.92 -14.38 5.89
C LEU A 86 -19.76 -13.38 5.80
N ASP A 87 -19.85 -12.28 6.53
CA ASP A 87 -18.76 -11.32 6.68
C ASP A 87 -17.68 -11.81 7.65
N ASP A 88 -16.63 -11.00 7.85
CA ASP A 88 -15.52 -11.30 8.76
C ASP A 88 -15.94 -11.42 10.25
N ARG A 89 -17.19 -11.09 10.58
CA ARG A 89 -17.77 -11.21 11.93
C ARG A 89 -18.79 -12.34 12.02
N GLY A 90 -18.96 -13.14 10.96
CA GLY A 90 -19.93 -14.23 10.88
C GLY A 90 -21.38 -13.76 10.70
N ALA A 91 -21.62 -12.51 10.31
CA ALA A 91 -22.96 -12.01 9.98
C ALA A 91 -23.27 -12.24 8.48
N PRO A 92 -24.54 -12.48 8.09
CA PRO A 92 -24.91 -12.65 6.68
C PRO A 92 -24.55 -11.42 5.83
N VAL A 93 -23.93 -11.65 4.67
CA VAL A 93 -23.67 -10.59 3.68
C VAL A 93 -24.98 -10.16 3.05
N GLU A 94 -25.39 -8.93 3.31
CA GLU A 94 -26.70 -8.40 2.89
C GLU A 94 -26.72 -8.05 1.41
N VAL A 95 -27.85 -8.29 0.76
CA VAL A 95 -28.10 -7.87 -0.63
C VAL A 95 -29.47 -7.24 -0.80
N SER A 96 -29.57 -6.32 -1.76
CA SER A 96 -30.84 -5.76 -2.20
C SER A 96 -31.72 -6.82 -2.90
N THR A 97 -32.92 -6.43 -3.35
CA THR A 97 -33.80 -7.32 -4.14
C THR A 97 -33.13 -7.81 -5.42
N ASP A 98 -32.35 -6.96 -6.08
CA ASP A 98 -31.76 -7.27 -7.38
C ASP A 98 -30.25 -7.56 -7.26
N GLY A 99 -29.70 -7.54 -6.03
CA GLY A 99 -28.27 -7.64 -5.78
C GLY A 99 -27.68 -9.01 -6.10
N ALA A 100 -28.41 -10.10 -5.81
CA ALA A 100 -27.96 -11.45 -6.16
C ALA A 100 -27.93 -11.67 -7.69
N GLU A 101 -28.90 -11.12 -8.42
CA GLU A 101 -28.93 -11.16 -9.88
C GLU A 101 -27.80 -10.33 -10.49
N LEU A 102 -27.50 -9.16 -9.93
CA LEU A 102 -26.34 -8.36 -10.33
C LEU A 102 -25.04 -9.14 -10.15
N VAL A 103 -24.82 -9.76 -8.99
CA VAL A 103 -23.62 -10.57 -8.73
C VAL A 103 -23.54 -11.75 -9.70
N ALA A 104 -24.68 -12.41 -9.97
CA ALA A 104 -24.76 -13.50 -10.93
C ALA A 104 -24.27 -13.05 -12.32
N LEU A 105 -24.81 -11.93 -12.81
CA LEU A 105 -24.45 -11.35 -14.10
C LEU A 105 -22.95 -11.03 -14.19
N LEU A 106 -22.38 -10.43 -13.14
CA LEU A 106 -20.95 -10.11 -13.10
C LEU A 106 -20.11 -11.38 -13.14
N GLU A 107 -20.46 -12.41 -12.34
CA GLU A 107 -19.78 -13.71 -12.33
C GLU A 107 -19.90 -14.49 -13.64
N GLU A 108 -21.02 -14.38 -14.36
CA GLU A 108 -21.19 -14.99 -15.67
C GLU A 108 -20.31 -14.31 -16.73
N GLN A 109 -20.04 -13.01 -16.56
CA GLN A 109 -19.21 -12.20 -17.44
C GLN A 109 -17.81 -11.96 -16.84
N TRP A 110 -17.32 -12.86 -15.98
CA TRP A 110 -16.10 -12.65 -15.18
C TRP A 110 -14.85 -12.31 -15.99
N ALA A 111 -14.74 -12.77 -17.24
CA ALA A 111 -13.63 -12.45 -18.13
C ALA A 111 -13.68 -11.01 -18.66
N ASP A 112 -14.88 -10.48 -18.89
CA ASP A 112 -15.15 -9.18 -19.51
C ASP A 112 -16.26 -8.45 -18.72
N VAL A 113 -15.98 -8.17 -17.43
CA VAL A 113 -17.00 -7.69 -16.50
C VAL A 113 -17.52 -6.30 -16.92
N PRO A 114 -18.85 -6.10 -16.99
CA PRO A 114 -19.42 -4.80 -17.36
C PRO A 114 -19.12 -3.76 -16.28
N ALA A 115 -18.70 -2.57 -16.71
CA ALA A 115 -18.33 -1.45 -15.84
C ALA A 115 -18.98 -0.13 -16.27
N ASP A 116 -20.12 -0.22 -16.95
CA ASP A 116 -20.91 0.96 -17.33
C ASP A 116 -21.48 1.66 -16.07
N PRO A 117 -21.80 2.96 -16.15
CA PRO A 117 -22.26 3.73 -15.00
C PRO A 117 -23.47 3.13 -14.27
N ALA A 118 -24.41 2.50 -14.99
CA ALA A 118 -25.59 1.91 -14.35
C ALA A 118 -25.22 0.67 -13.52
N THR A 119 -24.28 -0.15 -14.00
CA THR A 119 -23.73 -1.27 -13.24
C THR A 119 -22.98 -0.80 -11.99
N VAL A 120 -22.15 0.22 -12.14
CA VAL A 120 -21.39 0.81 -11.01
C VAL A 120 -22.34 1.41 -9.96
N ASP A 121 -23.36 2.15 -10.38
CA ASP A 121 -24.35 2.76 -9.48
C ASP A 121 -25.17 1.69 -8.73
N ARG A 122 -25.56 0.61 -9.41
CA ARG A 122 -26.24 -0.52 -8.76
C ARG A 122 -25.35 -1.18 -7.71
N LEU A 123 -24.09 -1.46 -8.04
CA LEU A 123 -23.13 -2.03 -7.09
C LEU A 123 -22.87 -1.05 -5.92
N ALA A 124 -22.86 0.26 -6.19
CA ALA A 124 -22.77 1.31 -5.18
C ALA A 124 -24.02 1.43 -4.28
N GLY A 125 -25.10 0.71 -4.57
CA GLY A 125 -26.27 0.55 -3.71
C GLY A 125 -26.20 -0.67 -2.76
N GLU A 126 -25.30 -1.61 -3.01
CA GLU A 126 -25.21 -2.87 -2.23
C GLU A 126 -24.44 -2.71 -0.90
N SER A 127 -24.43 -3.73 -0.04
CA SER A 127 -23.64 -3.69 1.20
C SER A 127 -22.13 -3.50 0.93
N LEU A 128 -21.41 -2.86 1.86
CA LEU A 128 -19.96 -2.65 1.70
C LEU A 128 -19.20 -3.98 1.71
N GLU A 129 -19.68 -4.93 2.49
CA GLU A 129 -19.19 -6.30 2.57
C GLU A 129 -19.28 -6.97 1.19
N LEU A 130 -20.42 -6.86 0.51
CA LEU A 130 -20.59 -7.41 -0.83
C LEU A 130 -19.62 -6.76 -1.83
N ARG A 131 -19.57 -5.42 -1.86
CA ARG A 131 -18.66 -4.68 -2.75
C ARG A 131 -17.21 -5.12 -2.53
N TYR A 132 -16.79 -5.23 -1.27
CA TYR A 132 -15.45 -5.64 -0.91
C TYR A 132 -15.12 -7.05 -1.39
N PHE A 133 -15.92 -8.06 -1.03
CA PHE A 133 -15.61 -9.44 -1.40
C PHE A 133 -15.62 -9.66 -2.92
N LEU A 134 -16.57 -9.02 -3.61
CA LEU A 134 -16.68 -9.07 -5.06
C LEU A 134 -15.45 -8.45 -5.75
N LEU A 135 -15.12 -7.20 -5.42
CA LEU A 135 -13.99 -6.48 -6.01
C LEU A 135 -12.66 -7.13 -5.62
N HIS A 136 -12.54 -7.69 -4.41
CA HIS A 136 -11.33 -8.37 -3.97
C HIS A 136 -11.06 -9.61 -4.82
N ARG A 137 -12.07 -10.47 -5.01
CA ARG A 137 -11.93 -11.65 -5.88
C ARG A 137 -11.68 -11.23 -7.32
N LEU A 138 -12.38 -10.21 -7.82
CA LEU A 138 -12.21 -9.73 -9.18
C LEU A 138 -10.78 -9.22 -9.43
N ALA A 139 -10.22 -8.44 -8.49
CA ALA A 139 -8.85 -7.94 -8.56
C ALA A 139 -7.78 -9.04 -8.48
N LEU A 140 -8.07 -10.16 -7.82
CA LEU A 140 -7.16 -11.30 -7.73
C LEU A 140 -7.23 -12.23 -8.94
N GLU A 141 -8.42 -12.39 -9.53
CA GLU A 141 -8.64 -13.36 -10.60
C GLU A 141 -8.54 -12.74 -12.01
N THR A 142 -8.63 -11.41 -12.15
CA THR A 142 -8.80 -10.75 -13.46
C THR A 142 -8.11 -9.38 -13.53
N ALA A 143 -7.98 -8.85 -14.76
CA ALA A 143 -7.68 -7.43 -15.01
C ALA A 143 -8.97 -6.59 -14.91
N ALA A 144 -9.46 -6.43 -13.68
CA ALA A 144 -10.73 -5.78 -13.39
C ALA A 144 -10.81 -4.33 -13.94
N PRO A 145 -11.91 -3.95 -14.62
CA PRO A 145 -12.11 -2.56 -15.06
C PRO A 145 -12.06 -1.58 -13.90
N ALA A 146 -11.29 -0.50 -14.06
CA ALA A 146 -11.03 0.46 -12.99
C ALA A 146 -12.30 1.16 -12.45
N ALA A 147 -13.27 1.42 -13.33
CA ALA A 147 -14.53 2.08 -12.96
C ALA A 147 -15.36 1.29 -11.93
N LEU A 148 -15.23 -0.04 -11.83
CA LEU A 148 -15.94 -0.83 -10.82
C LEU A 148 -15.51 -0.47 -9.40
N PHE A 149 -14.26 -0.07 -9.20
CA PHE A 149 -13.75 0.33 -7.89
C PHE A 149 -14.30 1.68 -7.43
N HIS A 150 -14.91 2.46 -8.33
CA HIS A 150 -15.50 3.76 -7.99
C HIS A 150 -16.79 3.60 -7.16
N CYS A 151 -17.36 2.39 -7.07
CA CYS A 151 -18.49 2.10 -6.20
C CYS A 151 -18.13 2.09 -4.69
N LEU A 152 -16.84 2.15 -4.34
CA LEU A 152 -16.39 2.23 -2.95
C LEU A 152 -16.69 3.62 -2.35
N PRO A 153 -16.79 3.77 -1.01
CA PRO A 153 -17.17 5.04 -0.38
C PRO A 153 -16.00 6.04 -0.33
N TRP A 154 -15.50 6.47 -1.50
CA TRP A 154 -14.32 7.33 -1.66
C TRP A 154 -14.40 8.68 -0.97
N HIS A 155 -15.61 9.23 -0.80
CA HIS A 155 -15.85 10.44 0.00
C HIS A 155 -15.26 10.36 1.42
N ARG A 156 -15.14 9.14 2.00
CA ARG A 156 -14.51 8.95 3.33
C ARG A 156 -12.99 9.11 3.26
N VAL A 157 -12.36 8.61 2.20
CA VAL A 157 -10.92 8.79 1.95
C VAL A 157 -10.62 10.26 1.69
N GLU A 158 -11.43 10.92 0.87
CA GLU A 158 -11.34 12.35 0.60
C GLU A 158 -11.43 13.18 1.89
N ALA A 159 -12.42 12.89 2.75
CA ALA A 159 -12.60 13.58 4.02
C ALA A 159 -11.39 13.41 4.95
N ALA A 160 -10.86 12.18 5.07
CA ALA A 160 -9.69 11.89 5.89
C ALA A 160 -8.41 12.54 5.31
N ALA A 161 -8.24 12.52 4.00
CA ALA A 161 -7.09 13.14 3.33
C ALA A 161 -7.07 14.65 3.51
N HIS A 162 -8.20 15.32 3.32
CA HIS A 162 -8.33 16.76 3.60
C HIS A 162 -8.08 17.07 5.09
N ALA A 163 -8.66 16.30 6.01
CA ALA A 163 -8.46 16.52 7.45
C ALA A 163 -6.98 16.36 7.85
N ALA A 164 -6.29 15.34 7.35
CA ALA A 164 -4.87 15.15 7.60
C ALA A 164 -4.01 16.27 6.98
N ALA A 165 -4.34 16.70 5.75
CA ALA A 165 -3.64 17.80 5.07
C ALA A 165 -3.79 19.13 5.82
N ASP A 166 -4.99 19.44 6.30
CA ASP A 166 -5.28 20.64 7.11
C ASP A 166 -4.50 20.61 8.44
N LEU A 167 -4.44 19.45 9.10
CA LEU A 167 -3.68 19.27 10.35
C LEU A 167 -2.16 19.41 10.13
N LEU A 168 -1.65 18.99 8.98
CA LEU A 168 -0.24 19.14 8.61
C LEU A 168 0.12 20.57 8.22
N ALA A 169 -0.80 21.34 7.64
CA ALA A 169 -0.52 22.73 7.27
C ALA A 169 -0.27 23.63 8.51
N GLY A 170 -0.75 23.22 9.68
CA GLY A 170 -0.69 24.03 10.91
C GLY A 170 -1.63 25.25 10.87
N PRO A 171 -1.81 25.96 11.99
CA PRO A 171 -2.53 27.23 11.98
C PRO A 171 -1.75 28.25 11.13
N GLU A 172 -2.41 28.87 10.13
CA GLU A 172 -1.76 29.88 9.28
C GLU A 172 -1.13 31.00 10.14
N PRO A 173 0.18 31.28 10.00
CA PRO A 173 0.84 32.40 10.64
C PRO A 173 0.42 33.69 9.91
N GLY A 174 -0.77 34.18 10.23
CA GLY A 174 -1.37 35.37 9.59
C GLY A 174 -2.74 35.73 10.13
N HIS A 175 -3.44 34.80 10.79
CA HIS A 175 -4.67 35.09 11.53
C HIS A 175 -4.37 35.41 13.00
N ALA A 176 -3.33 36.23 13.25
CA ALA A 176 -3.28 36.98 14.50
C ALA A 176 -4.52 37.87 14.50
N ALA A 177 -5.49 37.52 15.35
CA ALA A 177 -6.76 38.22 15.48
C ALA A 177 -6.52 39.73 15.48
N GLU A 178 -7.06 40.44 14.48
CA GLU A 178 -7.20 41.89 14.58
C GLU A 178 -7.93 42.19 15.90
N PRO A 179 -7.39 43.08 16.75
CA PRO A 179 -8.04 43.40 18.02
C PRO A 179 -9.42 44.00 17.74
N GLY A 180 -10.47 43.22 17.99
CA GLY A 180 -11.86 43.63 17.79
C GLY A 180 -12.69 42.76 16.84
N HIS A 181 -12.07 41.81 16.12
CA HIS A 181 -12.84 40.75 15.46
C HIS A 181 -13.02 39.58 16.42
N PRO A 182 -14.25 39.08 16.64
CA PRO A 182 -14.42 37.83 17.35
C PRO A 182 -13.61 36.76 16.60
N PRO A 183 -12.97 35.81 17.31
CA PRO A 183 -12.38 34.65 16.66
C PRO A 183 -13.41 34.07 15.69
N ARG A 184 -12.99 33.58 14.52
CA ARG A 184 -13.80 32.68 13.70
C ARG A 184 -14.00 31.37 14.48
N THR A 185 -14.76 31.45 15.57
CA THR A 185 -15.36 30.32 16.25
C THR A 185 -16.42 29.81 15.29
N GLY A 186 -16.13 28.71 14.60
CA GLY A 186 -17.08 28.16 13.64
C GLY A 186 -16.64 26.93 12.89
N GLN A 187 -15.37 26.55 12.89
CA GLN A 187 -14.98 25.21 12.49
C GLN A 187 -14.67 24.40 13.74
N GLU A 188 -15.73 23.92 14.39
CA GLU A 188 -15.59 22.72 15.21
C GLU A 188 -14.79 21.69 14.38
N PRO A 189 -13.82 20.97 14.98
CA PRO A 189 -13.15 19.88 14.29
C PRO A 189 -14.24 19.01 13.68
N ARG A 190 -14.25 18.89 12.34
CA ARG A 190 -15.22 18.03 11.66
C ARG A 190 -15.20 16.70 12.42
N PRO A 191 -16.36 16.18 12.85
CA PRO A 191 -16.40 14.92 13.58
C PRO A 191 -15.62 13.90 12.76
N ALA A 192 -14.80 13.10 13.44
CA ALA A 192 -14.04 12.03 12.80
C ALA A 192 -14.97 11.31 11.83
N PRO A 193 -14.57 11.08 10.55
CA PRO A 193 -15.42 10.37 9.63
C PRO A 193 -15.85 9.07 10.31
N TYR A 194 -17.14 9.00 10.67
CA TYR A 194 -17.68 7.86 11.39
C TYR A 194 -17.53 6.66 10.47
N GLY A 195 -16.64 5.74 10.86
CA GLY A 195 -16.29 4.56 10.09
C GLY A 195 -14.81 4.57 9.73
N GLU A 196 -14.02 3.81 10.50
CA GLU A 196 -12.66 3.42 10.16
C GLU A 196 -12.55 3.17 8.64
N LEU A 197 -11.56 3.78 7.96
CA LEU A 197 -11.17 3.33 6.63
C LEU A 197 -10.55 1.95 6.85
N ARG A 198 -11.40 0.92 6.94
CA ARG A 198 -11.01 -0.48 7.17
C ARG A 198 -10.43 -1.05 5.87
N HIS A 199 -10.33 -2.37 5.82
CA HIS A 199 -9.90 -3.14 4.65
C HIS A 199 -10.79 -2.94 3.39
N TRP A 200 -11.90 -2.20 3.47
CA TRP A 200 -12.85 -2.00 2.38
C TRP A 200 -12.22 -1.46 1.08
N PHE A 201 -11.14 -0.69 1.17
CA PHE A 201 -10.45 -0.13 0.01
C PHE A 201 -9.29 -0.99 -0.51
N THR A 202 -8.91 -2.04 0.23
CA THR A 202 -7.82 -2.96 -0.16
C THR A 202 -7.94 -3.53 -1.58
N PRO A 203 -9.14 -3.82 -2.12
CA PRO A 203 -9.28 -4.26 -3.51
C PRO A 203 -8.80 -3.22 -4.53
N ALA A 204 -8.98 -1.94 -4.23
CA ALA A 204 -8.56 -0.83 -5.10
C ALA A 204 -7.09 -0.45 -4.86
N ALA A 205 -6.68 -0.37 -3.59
CA ALA A 205 -5.37 0.09 -3.18
C ALA A 205 -4.91 -0.57 -1.88
N THR A 206 -3.79 -1.29 -1.93
CA THR A 206 -3.11 -1.79 -0.72
C THR A 206 -2.42 -0.63 0.02
N SER A 207 -2.37 -0.71 1.36
CA SER A 207 -1.67 0.28 2.20
C SER A 207 -2.17 1.74 2.09
N LEU A 208 -3.42 1.95 1.64
CA LEU A 208 -4.05 3.27 1.61
C LEU A 208 -4.82 3.58 2.91
N ALA A 209 -5.88 2.80 3.17
CA ALA A 209 -6.88 3.09 4.19
C ALA A 209 -6.35 3.01 5.63
N GLY A 210 -5.52 2.01 5.92
CA GLY A 210 -4.91 1.80 7.24
C GLY A 210 -3.98 2.98 7.63
N PRO A 211 -2.91 3.23 6.86
CA PRO A 211 -2.00 4.34 7.14
C PRO A 211 -2.69 5.70 7.19
N LEU A 212 -3.63 5.98 6.28
CA LEU A 212 -4.40 7.22 6.30
C LEU A 212 -5.23 7.38 7.59
N SER A 213 -5.89 6.31 8.06
CA SER A 213 -6.64 6.35 9.31
C SER A 213 -5.75 6.60 10.52
N VAL A 214 -4.57 5.96 10.58
CA VAL A 214 -3.63 6.15 11.69
C VAL A 214 -3.01 7.54 11.65
N LEU A 215 -2.68 8.03 10.46
CA LEU A 215 -2.13 9.38 10.24
C LEU A 215 -3.13 10.44 10.70
N GLU A 216 -4.36 10.38 10.21
CA GLU A 216 -5.43 11.32 10.56
C GLU A 216 -5.73 11.33 12.07
N ALA A 217 -5.90 10.15 12.67
CA ALA A 217 -6.15 10.01 14.09
C ALA A 217 -4.95 10.48 14.93
N GLY A 218 -3.74 10.12 14.53
CA GLY A 218 -2.50 10.48 15.21
C GLY A 218 -2.25 11.98 15.20
N LEU A 219 -2.54 12.66 14.08
CA LEU A 219 -2.48 14.12 13.95
C LEU A 219 -3.53 14.80 14.84
N ARG A 220 -4.76 14.27 14.88
CA ARG A 220 -5.85 14.85 15.69
C ARG A 220 -5.58 14.73 17.18
N THR A 221 -5.13 13.57 17.66
CA THR A 221 -5.02 13.29 19.09
C THR A 221 -3.63 13.55 19.67
N VAL A 222 -2.68 14.03 18.87
CA VAL A 222 -1.25 14.14 19.23
C VAL A 222 -0.77 12.84 19.87
N ARG A 223 -0.93 11.74 19.13
CA ARG A 223 -0.59 10.40 19.63
C ARG A 223 0.86 10.40 20.15
N PRO A 224 1.11 9.90 21.37
CA PRO A 224 2.44 9.90 21.96
C PRO A 224 3.36 8.91 21.22
N GLY A 225 4.63 9.28 21.14
CA GLY A 225 5.70 8.46 20.59
C GLY A 225 5.87 8.54 19.07
N PRO A 226 6.89 7.83 18.54
CA PRO A 226 7.20 7.77 17.13
C PRO A 226 6.13 7.00 16.36
N TRP A 227 5.63 7.56 15.25
CA TRP A 227 4.66 6.90 14.38
C TRP A 227 4.53 7.57 13.00
N PHE A 228 4.79 8.88 12.92
CA PHE A 228 4.51 9.68 11.74
C PHE A 228 5.29 9.16 10.53
N GLY A 229 6.61 8.96 10.67
CA GLY A 229 7.44 8.48 9.56
C GLY A 229 6.98 7.12 9.03
N ARG A 230 6.55 6.20 9.90
CA ARG A 230 6.00 4.89 9.49
C ARG A 230 4.75 5.04 8.63
N GLU A 231 3.75 5.75 9.13
CA GLU A 231 2.45 5.83 8.46
C GLU A 231 2.53 6.69 7.19
N ALA A 232 3.34 7.75 7.19
CA ALA A 232 3.61 8.54 6.00
C ALA A 232 4.30 7.70 4.90
N SER A 233 5.34 6.96 5.25
CA SER A 233 6.04 6.08 4.30
C SER A 233 5.15 4.95 3.79
N ALA A 234 4.34 4.35 4.67
CA ALA A 234 3.40 3.30 4.28
C ALA A 234 2.31 3.83 3.33
N LEU A 235 1.79 5.04 3.59
CA LEU A 235 0.82 5.70 2.72
C LEU A 235 1.44 6.01 1.35
N LEU A 236 2.61 6.64 1.30
CA LEU A 236 3.30 6.96 0.05
C LEU A 236 3.65 5.69 -0.75
N THR A 237 4.06 4.61 -0.08
CA THR A 237 4.26 3.30 -0.72
C THR A 237 2.96 2.82 -1.38
N GLY A 238 1.82 2.94 -0.69
CA GLY A 238 0.51 2.59 -1.24
C GLY A 238 0.11 3.47 -2.43
N LEU A 239 0.39 4.77 -2.37
CA LEU A 239 0.10 5.72 -3.45
C LEU A 239 0.99 5.52 -4.68
N LEU A 240 2.24 5.09 -4.51
CA LEU A 240 3.10 4.70 -5.63
C LEU A 240 2.68 3.35 -6.23
N ALA A 241 2.11 2.44 -5.44
CA ALA A 241 1.68 1.13 -5.95
C ALA A 241 0.29 1.15 -6.59
N VAL A 242 -0.53 2.16 -6.31
CA VAL A 242 -1.92 2.20 -6.76
C VAL A 242 -2.01 2.46 -8.26
N ASP A 243 -2.96 1.78 -8.92
CA ASP A 243 -3.46 2.13 -10.23
C ASP A 243 -4.35 3.38 -10.10
N PRO A 244 -3.93 4.56 -10.60
CA PRO A 244 -4.69 5.79 -10.43
C PRO A 244 -6.09 5.70 -11.04
N GLU A 245 -6.31 4.91 -12.09
CA GLU A 245 -7.63 4.82 -12.74
C GLU A 245 -8.69 4.23 -11.81
N ARG A 246 -8.29 3.40 -10.82
CA ARG A 246 -9.21 2.82 -9.83
C ARG A 246 -9.75 3.85 -8.83
N LEU A 247 -9.20 5.06 -8.84
CA LEU A 247 -9.57 6.14 -7.93
C LEU A 247 -10.39 7.19 -8.69
N PRO A 248 -11.56 7.59 -8.16
CA PRO A 248 -12.27 8.76 -8.66
C PRO A 248 -11.36 9.99 -8.65
N THR A 249 -11.55 10.89 -9.62
CA THR A 249 -10.73 12.11 -9.76
C THR A 249 -10.68 12.97 -8.49
N SER A 250 -11.79 13.07 -7.75
CA SER A 250 -11.85 13.79 -6.47
C SER A 250 -10.93 13.17 -5.41
N ALA A 251 -10.95 11.83 -5.27
CA ALA A 251 -10.08 11.10 -4.37
C ALA A 251 -8.60 11.23 -4.76
N ARG A 252 -8.28 11.18 -6.05
CA ARG A 252 -6.92 11.43 -6.55
C ARG A 252 -6.42 12.82 -6.17
N GLY A 253 -7.23 13.85 -6.40
CA GLY A 253 -6.89 15.23 -6.03
C GLY A 253 -6.64 15.40 -4.52
N ALA A 254 -7.51 14.83 -3.68
CA ALA A 254 -7.35 14.90 -2.23
C ALA A 254 -6.09 14.18 -1.74
N LEU A 255 -5.80 12.99 -2.27
CA LEU A 255 -4.61 12.22 -1.90
C LEU A 255 -3.31 12.84 -2.43
N ALA A 256 -3.33 13.39 -3.64
CA ALA A 256 -2.19 14.14 -4.18
C ALA A 256 -1.89 15.38 -3.32
N GLY A 257 -2.93 16.12 -2.92
CA GLY A 257 -2.79 17.24 -2.00
C GLY A 257 -2.19 16.83 -0.65
N LEU A 258 -2.64 15.71 -0.07
CA LEU A 258 -2.06 15.17 1.16
C LEU A 258 -0.59 14.74 0.97
N ALA A 259 -0.26 14.04 -0.12
CA ALA A 259 1.10 13.60 -0.40
C ALA A 259 2.06 14.80 -0.42
N LEU A 260 1.70 15.89 -1.10
CA LEU A 260 2.49 17.12 -1.11
C LEU A 260 2.69 17.74 0.28
N ARG A 261 1.70 17.65 1.18
CA ARG A 261 1.86 18.09 2.59
C ARG A 261 2.82 17.18 3.36
N ILE A 262 2.79 15.87 3.13
CA ILE A 262 3.74 14.92 3.72
C ILE A 262 5.17 15.21 3.24
N GLY A 263 5.31 15.60 1.97
CA GLY A 263 6.59 15.97 1.35
C GLY A 263 7.26 17.22 1.92
N ALA A 264 6.65 17.87 2.91
CA ALA A 264 7.32 18.88 3.73
C ALA A 264 8.36 18.28 4.70
N SER A 265 8.33 16.96 4.92
CA SER A 265 9.47 16.24 5.50
C SER A 265 10.53 16.01 4.41
N PRO A 266 11.77 16.51 4.56
CA PRO A 266 12.80 16.45 3.53
C PRO A 266 13.04 15.03 2.99
N ALA A 267 13.15 14.04 3.88
CA ALA A 267 13.38 12.65 3.49
C ALA A 267 12.23 12.07 2.64
N LEU A 268 11.00 12.55 2.81
CA LEU A 268 9.83 12.05 2.08
C LEU A 268 9.52 12.89 0.82
N HIS A 269 10.23 14.00 0.62
CA HIS A 269 9.93 14.99 -0.42
C HIS A 269 9.79 14.38 -1.82
N HIS A 270 10.77 13.58 -2.24
CA HIS A 270 10.77 12.92 -3.54
C HIS A 270 9.54 12.02 -3.73
N SER A 271 9.40 10.99 -2.89
CA SER A 271 8.31 10.02 -2.97
C SER A 271 6.92 10.66 -2.88
N ALA A 272 6.78 11.76 -2.12
CA ALA A 272 5.56 12.57 -2.04
C ALA A 272 5.23 13.27 -3.36
N ARG A 273 6.21 13.93 -3.99
CA ARG A 273 6.03 14.60 -5.29
C ARG A 273 5.72 13.60 -6.40
N LEU A 274 6.46 12.49 -6.45
CA LEU A 274 6.21 11.43 -7.42
C LEU A 274 4.80 10.83 -7.24
N SER A 275 4.38 10.56 -6.00
CA SER A 275 3.02 10.08 -5.71
C SER A 275 1.97 11.08 -6.17
N ALA A 276 2.16 12.38 -5.90
CA ALA A 276 1.23 13.42 -6.31
C ALA A 276 1.14 13.54 -7.84
N ALA A 277 2.26 13.53 -8.55
CA ALA A 277 2.33 13.61 -10.01
C ALA A 277 1.61 12.42 -10.68
N ARG A 278 1.84 11.20 -10.18
CA ARG A 278 1.17 9.99 -10.70
C ARG A 278 -0.34 9.99 -10.45
N LEU A 279 -0.80 10.60 -9.36
CA LEU A 279 -2.23 10.71 -9.07
C LEU A 279 -2.90 11.79 -9.93
N THR A 280 -2.21 12.89 -10.25
CA THR A 280 -2.78 13.98 -11.06
C THR A 280 -2.72 13.70 -12.56
N ALA A 281 -1.71 12.99 -13.05
CA ALA A 281 -1.54 12.56 -14.44
C ALA A 281 -1.58 11.01 -14.54
N PRO A 282 -2.74 10.41 -14.85
CA PRO A 282 -2.90 8.95 -14.85
C PRO A 282 -2.25 8.25 -16.05
N GLU A 283 -2.06 8.93 -17.18
CA GLU A 283 -1.11 8.47 -18.19
C GLU A 283 0.30 8.86 -17.72
N PRO A 284 1.33 8.00 -17.88
CA PRO A 284 2.70 8.34 -17.56
C PRO A 284 3.13 9.53 -18.40
N GLY A 285 2.96 10.72 -17.84
CA GLY A 285 3.34 11.98 -18.44
C GLY A 285 4.81 12.25 -18.19
N ALA A 286 5.40 13.08 -19.05
CA ALA A 286 6.80 13.49 -18.94
C ALA A 286 7.19 13.97 -17.53
N GLU A 287 6.27 14.58 -16.77
CA GLU A 287 6.55 15.05 -15.40
C GLU A 287 6.82 13.91 -14.39
N ALA A 288 6.10 12.79 -14.47
CA ALA A 288 6.35 11.65 -13.57
C ALA A 288 7.63 10.90 -13.97
N GLU A 289 7.90 10.79 -15.27
CA GLU A 289 9.15 10.24 -15.80
C GLU A 289 10.37 11.10 -15.43
N ASP A 290 10.23 12.43 -15.51
CA ASP A 290 11.28 13.39 -15.14
C ASP A 290 11.61 13.37 -13.64
N LEU A 291 10.65 12.96 -12.80
CA LEU A 291 10.85 12.83 -11.35
C LEU A 291 11.46 11.47 -10.97
N ALA A 292 11.24 10.42 -11.76
CA ALA A 292 11.61 9.06 -11.38
C ALA A 292 13.11 8.91 -11.10
N LEU A 293 13.45 8.32 -9.95
CA LEU A 293 14.82 7.96 -9.57
C LEU A 293 15.07 6.50 -9.92
N THR A 294 14.97 6.19 -11.20
CA THR A 294 15.23 4.84 -11.73
C THR A 294 16.31 4.86 -12.80
N ALA A 295 17.19 3.86 -12.78
CA ALA A 295 18.25 3.70 -13.78
C ALA A 295 18.28 2.26 -14.30
N ARG A 296 18.43 2.10 -15.62
CA ARG A 296 18.83 0.82 -16.20
C ARG A 296 20.34 0.75 -16.30
N MET A 297 20.92 -0.26 -15.67
CA MET A 297 22.36 -0.50 -15.64
C MET A 297 22.69 -1.84 -16.32
N ASP A 298 23.95 -2.01 -16.69
CA ASP A 298 24.48 -3.25 -17.27
C ASP A 298 25.76 -3.61 -16.51
N SER A 299 25.89 -4.86 -16.04
CA SER A 299 27.12 -5.35 -15.41
C SER A 299 28.06 -6.07 -16.38
N THR A 300 27.64 -6.30 -17.64
CA THR A 300 28.41 -7.05 -18.64
C THR A 300 29.54 -6.25 -19.28
N PHE A 301 29.53 -4.91 -19.20
CA PHE A 301 30.66 -4.10 -19.66
C PHE A 301 31.95 -4.40 -18.88
N VAL A 302 31.84 -4.92 -17.64
CA VAL A 302 33.00 -5.37 -16.86
C VAL A 302 33.75 -6.52 -17.54
N LEU A 303 33.03 -7.40 -18.24
CA LEU A 303 33.64 -8.49 -19.03
C LEU A 303 34.27 -7.96 -20.33
N ARG A 304 33.66 -6.96 -20.97
CA ARG A 304 34.19 -6.33 -22.21
C ARG A 304 35.43 -5.48 -21.94
N ALA A 305 35.44 -4.76 -20.81
CA ALA A 305 36.60 -4.00 -20.36
C ALA A 305 37.81 -4.90 -20.01
N ALA A 306 37.57 -6.15 -19.59
CA ALA A 306 38.64 -7.14 -19.38
C ALA A 306 39.26 -7.65 -20.69
N ASP A 307 38.54 -7.55 -21.82
CA ASP A 307 39.01 -7.89 -23.16
C ASP A 307 39.77 -6.73 -23.85
N GLY A 308 40.01 -5.62 -23.14
CA GLY A 308 40.84 -4.50 -23.60
C GLY A 308 40.09 -3.36 -24.29
N GLU A 309 38.76 -3.31 -24.18
CA GLU A 309 37.97 -2.14 -24.56
C GLU A 309 38.02 -1.10 -23.43
N ASP A 310 38.42 0.14 -23.76
CA ASP A 310 38.38 1.28 -22.82
C ASP A 310 36.92 1.72 -22.61
N ASP A 311 36.18 0.95 -21.82
CA ASP A 311 34.88 1.37 -21.32
C ASP A 311 35.04 2.06 -19.96
N GLU A 312 34.56 3.30 -19.89
CA GLU A 312 34.38 4.05 -18.65
C GLU A 312 33.34 3.33 -17.75
N PRO A 313 33.44 3.45 -16.41
CA PRO A 313 32.42 2.92 -15.52
C PRO A 313 31.04 3.46 -15.92
N ALA A 314 30.05 2.56 -16.04
CA ALA A 314 28.68 2.96 -16.32
C ALA A 314 28.11 3.70 -15.10
N ALA A 315 27.90 5.00 -15.26
CA ALA A 315 27.32 5.89 -14.25
C ALA A 315 26.03 6.53 -14.75
N ALA A 316 25.04 6.65 -13.87
CA ALA A 316 23.78 7.33 -14.12
C ALA A 316 23.51 8.33 -13.00
N GLN A 317 23.26 9.59 -13.37
CA GLN A 317 22.78 10.61 -12.45
C GLN A 317 21.25 10.63 -12.50
N LEU A 318 20.64 10.59 -11.32
CA LEU A 318 19.20 10.52 -11.11
C LEU A 318 18.74 11.72 -10.30
N GLY A 319 17.57 12.25 -10.66
CA GLY A 319 16.98 13.41 -10.00
C GLY A 319 17.63 14.73 -10.39
N ARG A 320 16.98 15.81 -9.97
CA ARG A 320 17.45 17.20 -10.07
C ARG A 320 16.82 18.01 -8.95
N GLY A 321 17.61 18.83 -8.26
CA GLY A 321 17.10 19.68 -7.18
C GLY A 321 17.28 19.01 -5.82
N PRO A 322 16.32 19.09 -4.87
CA PRO A 322 16.61 18.76 -3.48
C PRO A 322 16.90 17.28 -3.23
N VAL A 323 16.73 16.40 -4.22
CA VAL A 323 17.05 14.98 -4.13
C VAL A 323 17.81 14.58 -5.39
N GLU A 324 19.04 14.12 -5.20
CA GLU A 324 19.94 13.68 -6.25
C GLU A 324 20.53 12.33 -5.87
N ALA A 325 20.74 11.46 -6.86
CA ALA A 325 21.41 10.19 -6.67
C ALA A 325 22.34 9.87 -7.84
N GLU A 326 23.42 9.17 -7.54
CA GLU A 326 24.36 8.64 -8.52
C GLU A 326 24.45 7.13 -8.37
N VAL A 327 24.22 6.43 -9.48
CA VAL A 327 24.36 4.98 -9.57
C VAL A 327 25.57 4.67 -10.43
N THR A 328 26.55 3.97 -9.86
CA THR A 328 27.78 3.59 -10.58
C THR A 328 27.98 2.08 -10.52
N VAL A 329 28.22 1.45 -11.66
CA VAL A 329 28.71 0.07 -11.69
C VAL A 329 30.23 0.09 -11.80
N THR A 330 30.87 -0.60 -10.88
CA THR A 330 32.33 -0.68 -10.78
C THR A 330 32.87 -1.88 -11.55
N ARG A 331 34.14 -1.80 -11.98
CA ARG A 331 34.87 -2.93 -12.60
C ARG A 331 35.03 -4.15 -11.69
N ALA A 332 34.80 -4.00 -10.39
CA ALA A 332 34.81 -5.11 -9.44
C ALA A 332 33.48 -5.90 -9.39
N GLY A 333 32.52 -5.59 -10.28
CA GLY A 333 31.20 -6.23 -10.28
C GLY A 333 30.30 -5.78 -9.11
N ARG A 334 30.53 -4.57 -8.59
CA ARG A 334 29.69 -3.95 -7.55
C ARG A 334 28.91 -2.78 -8.14
N VAL A 335 27.68 -2.60 -7.68
CA VAL A 335 26.91 -1.37 -7.89
C VAL A 335 27.03 -0.52 -6.64
N THR A 336 27.34 0.75 -6.82
CA THR A 336 27.32 1.78 -5.79
C THR A 336 26.14 2.70 -6.05
N VAL A 337 25.40 3.01 -5.01
CA VAL A 337 24.34 4.03 -5.02
C VAL A 337 24.70 5.06 -3.95
N GLU A 338 24.82 6.31 -4.36
CA GLU A 338 25.01 7.46 -3.48
C GLU A 338 23.84 8.41 -3.64
N MET A 339 23.30 8.93 -2.54
CA MET A 339 22.12 9.80 -2.54
C MET A 339 22.34 10.97 -1.61
N GLU A 340 21.94 12.15 -2.07
CA GLU A 340 21.93 13.39 -1.30
C GLU A 340 20.54 14.01 -1.31
N ILE A 341 20.09 14.46 -0.13
CA ILE A 341 18.85 15.22 0.03
C ILE A 341 19.19 16.56 0.67
N ASP A 342 19.11 17.65 -0.10
CA ASP A 342 19.25 19.02 0.43
C ASP A 342 18.00 19.38 1.23
N ILE A 343 18.18 19.47 2.56
CA ILE A 343 17.12 19.75 3.53
C ILE A 343 16.52 21.13 3.28
N VAL A 344 17.37 22.13 3.03
CA VAL A 344 16.94 23.53 2.88
C VAL A 344 16.16 23.71 1.59
N ALA A 345 16.64 23.11 0.50
CA ALA A 345 15.95 23.14 -0.77
C ALA A 345 14.63 22.36 -0.72
N ALA A 346 14.58 21.21 -0.03
CA ALA A 346 13.36 20.43 0.15
C ALA A 346 12.30 21.20 0.95
N GLU A 347 12.70 21.85 2.04
CA GLU A 347 11.83 22.69 2.87
C GLU A 347 11.32 23.92 2.10
N ALA A 348 12.19 24.57 1.31
CA ALA A 348 11.80 25.72 0.49
C ALA A 348 10.82 25.35 -0.63
N ALA A 349 10.93 24.14 -1.17
CA ALA A 349 10.03 23.61 -2.19
C ALA A 349 8.71 23.05 -1.61
N ALA A 350 8.64 22.83 -0.30
CA ALA A 350 7.49 22.21 0.34
C ALA A 350 6.29 23.16 0.45
N THR A 351 5.09 22.62 0.23
CA THR A 351 3.84 23.32 0.50
C THR A 351 3.39 23.04 1.95
N GLY A 352 3.77 23.87 2.91
CA GLY A 352 3.21 23.84 4.29
C GLY A 352 4.24 23.90 5.42
N GLY A 353 3.77 24.01 6.66
CA GLY A 353 4.61 23.90 7.85
C GLY A 353 5.01 22.45 8.07
N GLY A 354 6.23 22.07 7.68
CA GLY A 354 6.72 20.71 7.83
C GLY A 354 6.66 20.22 9.28
N ARG A 355 6.38 18.93 9.46
CA ARG A 355 6.60 18.26 10.75
C ARG A 355 8.06 17.83 10.79
N ALA A 356 8.82 18.35 11.74
CA ALA A 356 10.19 17.91 11.97
C ALA A 356 10.20 16.38 12.22
N PRO A 357 11.17 15.65 11.64
CA PRO A 357 11.34 14.23 11.93
C PRO A 357 11.49 14.02 13.44
N ASP A 358 10.78 13.04 13.98
CA ASP A 358 10.90 12.68 15.39
C ASP A 358 12.22 11.92 15.58
N ALA A 359 13.17 12.50 16.31
CA ALA A 359 14.47 11.88 16.55
C ALA A 359 14.36 10.49 17.20
N ALA A 360 13.25 10.19 17.89
CA ALA A 360 12.99 8.86 18.43
C ALA A 360 12.72 7.79 17.36
N GLU A 361 12.42 8.18 16.11
CA GLU A 361 12.25 7.27 14.97
C GLU A 361 13.59 6.76 14.41
N GLY A 362 14.71 7.40 14.76
CA GLY A 362 16.03 7.13 14.20
C GLY A 362 16.19 7.70 12.79
N PRO A 363 17.35 7.47 12.14
CA PRO A 363 17.61 8.00 10.80
C PRO A 363 16.67 7.36 9.76
N PRO A 364 16.29 8.10 8.71
CA PRO A 364 15.55 7.54 7.59
C PRO A 364 16.43 6.56 6.82
N CYS A 365 15.84 5.44 6.41
CA CYS A 365 16.49 4.42 5.59
C CYS A 365 15.81 4.36 4.21
N GLN A 366 16.50 4.82 3.18
CA GLN A 366 16.05 4.77 1.78
C GLN A 366 16.05 3.32 1.29
N PRO A 367 14.91 2.77 0.83
CA PRO A 367 14.92 1.50 0.12
C PRO A 367 15.63 1.64 -1.23
N VAL A 368 16.59 0.76 -1.49
CA VAL A 368 17.24 0.60 -2.80
C VAL A 368 16.85 -0.75 -3.36
N LEU A 369 16.16 -0.75 -4.49
CA LEU A 369 15.74 -1.96 -5.19
C LEU A 369 16.67 -2.23 -6.37
N LEU A 370 17.22 -3.44 -6.42
CA LEU A 370 18.02 -3.94 -7.53
C LEU A 370 17.30 -5.15 -8.12
N GLY A 371 16.79 -5.05 -9.34
CA GLY A 371 15.98 -6.12 -9.96
C GLY A 371 16.35 -6.40 -11.41
N PRO A 372 15.94 -7.56 -11.96
CA PRO A 372 16.10 -7.85 -13.38
C PRO A 372 15.48 -6.75 -14.26
N ALA A 373 16.13 -6.42 -15.37
CA ALA A 373 15.65 -5.35 -16.25
C ALA A 373 14.23 -5.65 -16.81
N GLY A 374 13.35 -4.66 -16.76
CA GLY A 374 12.00 -4.73 -17.31
C GLY A 374 10.99 -5.51 -16.46
N GLU A 375 11.38 -5.97 -15.28
CA GLU A 375 10.43 -6.43 -14.27
C GLU A 375 9.84 -5.25 -13.50
N ALA A 376 8.58 -5.37 -13.08
CA ALA A 376 7.95 -4.34 -12.24
C ALA A 376 8.71 -4.19 -10.92
N ALA A 377 8.79 -2.95 -10.40
CA ALA A 377 9.39 -2.65 -9.11
C ALA A 377 8.83 -3.57 -8.01
N GLY A 378 9.71 -4.28 -7.30
CA GLY A 378 9.32 -5.23 -6.25
C GLY A 378 8.90 -6.62 -6.72
N ALA A 379 9.14 -6.97 -7.99
CA ALA A 379 9.07 -8.34 -8.47
C ALA A 379 9.92 -9.28 -7.60
N PRO A 380 9.52 -10.56 -7.42
CA PRO A 380 10.17 -11.49 -6.49
C PRO A 380 11.64 -11.78 -6.81
N GLY A 381 12.13 -11.41 -7.99
CA GLY A 381 13.54 -11.51 -8.38
C GLY A 381 14.44 -10.36 -7.89
N GLY A 382 13.88 -9.28 -7.33
CA GLY A 382 14.65 -8.12 -6.89
C GLY A 382 15.21 -8.23 -5.47
N GLU A 383 16.43 -7.76 -5.27
CA GLU A 383 17.03 -7.56 -3.95
C GLU A 383 16.72 -6.15 -3.42
N ARG A 384 16.44 -6.05 -2.11
CA ARG A 384 16.18 -4.78 -1.43
C ARG A 384 17.23 -4.53 -0.36
N TYR A 385 17.89 -3.38 -0.46
CA TYR A 385 18.81 -2.86 0.53
C TYR A 385 18.19 -1.65 1.23
N TRP A 386 18.57 -1.41 2.47
CA TRP A 386 18.19 -0.22 3.24
C TRP A 386 19.42 0.66 3.42
N MET A 387 19.48 1.74 2.65
CA MET A 387 20.54 2.74 2.73
C MET A 387 20.21 3.71 3.86
N VAL A 388 21.06 3.79 4.88
CA VAL A 388 20.87 4.76 5.95
C VAL A 388 21.24 6.14 5.42
N LEU A 389 20.37 7.12 5.66
CA LEU A 389 20.61 8.51 5.36
C LEU A 389 21.05 9.21 6.65
N ASP A 390 22.33 9.52 6.76
CA ASP A 390 22.91 10.24 7.88
C ASP A 390 22.79 11.76 7.68
N ASP A 391 22.61 12.49 8.77
CA ASP A 391 22.61 13.95 8.77
C ASP A 391 24.05 14.47 8.68
N VAL A 392 24.36 15.17 7.59
CA VAL A 392 25.64 15.82 7.33
C VAL A 392 25.42 17.33 7.17
N GLY A 393 24.69 17.94 8.11
CA GLY A 393 24.45 19.39 8.16
C GLY A 393 23.21 19.78 7.36
N PRO A 394 23.32 20.49 6.22
CA PRO A 394 22.16 20.86 5.41
C PRO A 394 21.70 19.72 4.48
N VAL A 395 22.31 18.54 4.53
CA VAL A 395 22.06 17.42 3.62
C VAL A 395 21.89 16.12 4.40
N LEU A 396 20.93 15.29 3.98
CA LEU A 396 20.92 13.88 4.32
C LEU A 396 21.71 13.10 3.27
N HIS A 397 22.74 12.38 3.70
CA HIS A 397 23.64 11.64 2.81
C HIS A 397 23.53 10.14 3.07
N GLY A 398 23.40 9.36 1.99
CA GLY A 398 23.47 7.90 2.06
C GLY A 398 24.39 7.33 0.99
N ARG A 399 25.04 6.21 1.30
CA ARG A 399 25.76 5.42 0.30
C ARG A 399 25.72 3.94 0.62
N ILE A 400 25.38 3.14 -0.39
CA ILE A 400 25.56 1.69 -0.37
C ILE A 400 26.44 1.20 -1.52
N ALA A 401 27.11 0.08 -1.31
CA ALA A 401 27.77 -0.70 -2.33
C ALA A 401 27.39 -2.18 -2.16
N ALA A 402 26.80 -2.76 -3.20
CA ALA A 402 26.31 -4.13 -3.21
C ALA A 402 26.85 -4.88 -4.43
N PRO A 403 26.84 -6.23 -4.44
CA PRO A 403 27.07 -7.00 -5.64
C PRO A 403 26.11 -6.57 -6.76
N ALA A 404 26.61 -6.33 -7.97
CA ALA A 404 25.77 -6.01 -9.11
C ALA A 404 25.05 -7.28 -9.61
N PRO A 405 23.74 -7.23 -9.90
CA PRO A 405 23.07 -8.33 -10.59
C PRO A 405 23.73 -8.61 -11.95
N ALA A 406 23.74 -9.88 -12.36
CA ALA A 406 24.33 -10.28 -13.62
C ALA A 406 23.48 -9.81 -14.81
N GLY A 407 24.10 -9.22 -15.83
CA GLY A 407 23.38 -8.75 -17.01
C GLY A 407 22.85 -7.32 -16.86
N GLN A 408 21.73 -7.05 -17.52
CA GLN A 408 20.99 -5.81 -17.36
C GLN A 408 20.08 -5.88 -16.14
N PHE A 409 20.07 -4.80 -15.37
CA PHE A 409 19.26 -4.69 -14.16
C PHE A 409 18.76 -3.26 -13.99
N ASP A 410 17.62 -3.12 -13.32
CA ASP A 410 17.03 -1.83 -12.98
C ASP A 410 17.34 -1.51 -11.51
N VAL A 411 17.70 -0.25 -11.25
CA VAL A 411 17.88 0.34 -9.92
C VAL A 411 16.71 1.29 -9.68
N ASP A 412 16.02 1.13 -8.54
CA ASP A 412 14.86 1.94 -8.18
C ASP A 412 15.02 2.51 -6.76
N LEU A 413 14.91 3.85 -6.67
CA LEU A 413 15.00 4.66 -5.46
C LEU A 413 13.72 5.46 -5.17
N ASP A 414 12.62 5.17 -5.87
CA ASP A 414 11.36 5.92 -5.75
C ASP A 414 10.58 5.62 -4.47
N GLY A 415 10.89 4.48 -3.83
CA GLY A 415 10.28 4.10 -2.56
C GLY A 415 10.58 5.10 -1.44
N PRO A 416 9.60 5.43 -0.56
CA PRO A 416 9.82 6.38 0.53
C PRO A 416 10.80 5.83 1.57
N PRO A 417 11.73 6.65 2.10
CA PRO A 417 12.55 6.27 3.25
C PRO A 417 11.71 5.88 4.46
N VAL A 418 12.06 4.78 5.11
CA VAL A 418 11.42 4.31 6.35
C VAL A 418 12.38 4.56 7.51
N PRO A 419 11.94 5.17 8.63
CA PRO A 419 12.81 5.33 9.78
C PRO A 419 13.30 3.99 10.34
N LEU A 420 14.56 3.95 10.79
CA LEU A 420 15.23 2.73 11.25
C LEU A 420 14.41 1.95 12.29
N LEU A 421 13.73 2.65 13.22
CA LEU A 421 12.87 2.04 14.24
C LEU A 421 11.78 1.12 13.65
N PHE A 422 11.32 1.40 12.43
CA PHE A 422 10.20 0.71 11.79
C PHE A 422 10.63 -0.33 10.75
N LEU A 423 11.92 -0.70 10.74
CA LEU A 423 12.40 -1.89 10.04
C LEU A 423 12.24 -3.16 10.88
N ASP A 424 11.37 -3.14 11.90
CA ASP A 424 11.12 -4.21 12.85
C ASP A 424 10.50 -5.48 12.25
N ARG A 425 9.91 -5.36 11.05
CA ARG A 425 9.38 -6.48 10.26
C ARG A 425 10.34 -6.99 9.19
N VAL A 426 11.50 -6.37 9.03
CA VAL A 426 12.51 -6.83 8.08
C VAL A 426 13.29 -7.98 8.71
N SER A 427 13.44 -9.10 7.99
CA SER A 427 14.21 -10.24 8.49
C SER A 427 15.66 -9.85 8.79
N PRO A 428 16.29 -10.36 9.87
CA PRO A 428 17.68 -10.07 10.21
C PRO A 428 18.67 -10.27 9.05
N ALA A 429 18.47 -11.30 8.22
CA ALA A 429 19.33 -11.57 7.07
C ALA A 429 19.33 -10.43 6.02
N LYS A 430 18.18 -9.80 5.78
CA LYS A 430 18.07 -8.65 4.87
C LYS A 430 18.68 -7.38 5.46
N LEU A 431 18.55 -7.19 6.78
CA LEU A 431 19.23 -6.10 7.47
C LEU A 431 20.75 -6.31 7.46
N LEU A 432 21.24 -7.52 7.69
CA LEU A 432 22.67 -7.85 7.60
C LEU A 432 23.23 -7.54 6.20
N ALA A 433 22.53 -7.93 5.14
CA ALA A 433 22.92 -7.56 3.77
C ALA A 433 22.97 -6.03 3.58
N SER A 434 22.04 -5.29 4.19
CA SER A 434 22.04 -3.82 4.17
C SER A 434 23.21 -3.23 4.97
N LEU A 435 23.48 -3.73 6.18
CA LEU A 435 24.62 -3.31 7.01
C LEU A 435 25.94 -3.45 6.26
N ARG A 436 26.17 -4.62 5.63
CA ARG A 436 27.36 -4.87 4.79
C ARG A 436 27.46 -3.92 3.60
N ALA A 437 26.31 -3.53 3.03
CA ALA A 437 26.29 -2.65 1.86
C ALA A 437 26.58 -1.18 2.22
N ASN A 438 26.23 -0.73 3.43
CA ASN A 438 26.48 0.64 3.89
C ASN A 438 27.95 0.83 4.33
N GLU A 439 28.88 0.76 3.37
CA GLU A 439 30.34 0.75 3.63
C GLU A 439 30.89 1.98 4.37
N ARG A 440 30.18 3.13 4.33
CA ARG A 440 30.59 4.34 5.06
C ARG A 440 30.21 4.34 6.54
N ILE A 441 29.31 3.45 6.96
CA ILE A 441 28.88 3.35 8.36
C ILE A 441 29.74 2.32 9.07
N GLY A 442 30.67 2.83 9.87
CA GLY A 442 31.56 1.98 10.66
C GLY A 442 30.84 1.28 11.83
N PRO A 443 31.45 0.23 12.42
CA PRO A 443 30.84 -0.55 13.51
C PRO A 443 30.37 0.31 14.69
N ALA A 444 31.16 1.30 15.11
CA ALA A 444 30.80 2.19 16.23
C ALA A 444 29.50 2.98 15.97
N ARG A 445 29.31 3.46 14.74
CA ARG A 445 28.09 4.16 14.34
C ARG A 445 26.90 3.19 14.28
N TRP A 446 27.12 1.97 13.81
CA TRP A 446 26.08 0.94 13.85
C TRP A 446 25.60 0.63 15.27
N HIS A 447 26.50 0.53 16.25
CA HIS A 447 26.10 0.40 17.66
C HIS A 447 25.28 1.60 18.13
N GLU A 448 25.73 2.82 17.86
CA GLU A 448 24.98 4.02 18.24
C GLU A 448 23.54 4.01 17.70
N LEU A 449 23.37 3.58 16.44
CA LEU A 449 22.06 3.48 15.79
C LEU A 449 21.20 2.33 16.33
N VAL A 450 21.80 1.16 16.61
CA VAL A 450 21.07 -0.07 16.97
C VAL A 450 20.79 -0.17 18.47
N ASP A 451 21.68 0.33 19.32
CA ASP A 451 21.55 0.26 20.79
C ASP A 451 20.32 1.04 21.30
N GLY A 452 19.89 2.07 20.57
CA GLY A 452 18.67 2.84 20.84
C GLY A 452 17.37 2.12 20.46
N LEU A 453 17.44 1.01 19.72
CA LEU A 453 16.26 0.28 19.24
C LEU A 453 15.70 -0.69 20.28
N PRO A 454 14.40 -1.05 20.21
CA PRO A 454 13.81 -2.04 21.10
C PRO A 454 14.62 -3.35 21.13
N PRO A 455 14.76 -4.04 22.28
CA PRO A 455 15.64 -5.23 22.40
C PRO A 455 15.31 -6.41 21.46
N ARG A 456 14.07 -6.46 20.93
CA ARG A 456 13.62 -7.48 19.98
C ARG A 456 13.73 -7.04 18.53
N HIS A 457 14.29 -5.85 18.27
CA HIS A 457 14.44 -5.34 16.92
C HIS A 457 15.45 -6.22 16.15
N PRO A 458 15.13 -6.67 14.92
CA PRO A 458 15.96 -7.58 14.14
C PRO A 458 17.34 -7.02 13.79
N ALA A 459 17.54 -5.69 13.86
CA ALA A 459 18.85 -5.06 13.68
C ALA A 459 19.88 -5.48 14.74
N HIS A 460 19.46 -5.80 15.97
CA HIS A 460 20.37 -6.32 17.00
C HIS A 460 21.04 -7.62 16.54
N ALA A 461 20.23 -8.57 16.06
CA ALA A 461 20.73 -9.84 15.55
C ALA A 461 21.59 -9.67 14.27
N ALA A 462 21.22 -8.71 13.41
CA ALA A 462 22.01 -8.40 12.21
C ALA A 462 23.38 -7.79 12.57
N LEU A 463 23.43 -6.90 13.57
CA LEU A 463 24.67 -6.28 14.02
C LEU A 463 25.62 -7.31 14.65
N THR A 464 25.11 -8.19 15.53
CA THR A 464 25.93 -9.26 16.10
C THR A 464 26.56 -10.15 15.02
N ALA A 465 25.78 -10.55 14.01
CA ALA A 465 26.31 -11.35 12.90
C ALA A 465 27.32 -10.57 12.04
N TYR A 466 27.14 -9.26 11.88
CA TYR A 466 28.09 -8.40 11.17
C TYR A 466 29.44 -8.30 11.91
N GLU A 467 29.42 -8.21 13.24
CA GLU A 467 30.62 -8.16 14.07
C GLU A 467 31.42 -9.46 14.04
N GLU A 468 30.74 -10.62 14.03
CA GLU A 468 31.38 -11.94 13.92
C GLU A 468 32.19 -12.12 12.62
N GLU A 469 31.90 -11.30 11.60
CA GLU A 469 32.57 -11.33 10.29
C GLU A 469 33.74 -10.35 10.18
N LEU A 470 33.88 -9.41 11.12
CA LEU A 470 34.96 -8.44 11.09
C LEU A 470 36.29 -9.12 11.48
N PRO A 471 37.38 -8.87 10.74
CA PRO A 471 38.69 -9.41 11.12
C PRO A 471 39.12 -8.84 12.48
N THR A 472 39.41 -9.74 13.44
CA THR A 472 39.88 -9.43 14.79
C THR A 472 41.26 -8.79 14.82
#